data_AF-A0A1X1K5K1-F1
#
_entry.id   AF-A0A1X1K5K1-F1
#
_cell.length_a   1.000
_cell.length_b   1.000
_cell.length_c   1.000
_cell.angle_alpha   90.00
_cell.angle_beta   90.00
_cell.angle_gamma   90.00
#
_symmetry.space_group_name_H-M   'P 1'
#
loop_
_entity.id
_entity.type
_entity.pdbx_description
1 polymer ?
#
loop_
_entity_poly.entity_id
_entity_poly.type
_entity_poly.pdbx_seq_one_letter_code
_entity_poly.pdbx_strand_id
1 'polypeptide(L)'
;MPVINNVNFRPVSQEEKAEWGGYESLKEKFNDLSLTTLKQWANEMKEHEDFKFFVLHPTHKTVLIHYKGFALYCMWKSRNRYKAKKESLKNLLNDLKAEKAIIEEVAELELDKLMTA
;
A
#
# COMPACT_ATOMS: atom_id res chain seq x y z
N MET A 1 -33.23 32.39 -11.71
CA MET A 1 -32.30 31.39 -11.16
C MET A 1 -32.60 30.06 -11.86
N PRO A 2 -31.62 29.36 -12.46
CA PRO A 2 -31.90 28.05 -13.02
C PRO A 2 -32.13 27.06 -11.87
N VAL A 3 -33.30 26.42 -11.87
CA VAL A 3 -33.63 25.33 -10.95
C VAL A 3 -32.99 24.07 -11.53
N ILE A 4 -32.02 23.51 -10.81
CA ILE A 4 -31.36 22.26 -11.22
C ILE A 4 -32.34 21.11 -10.94
N ASN A 5 -33.20 20.81 -11.90
CA ASN A 5 -34.04 19.62 -11.89
C ASN A 5 -33.20 18.44 -12.40
N ASN A 6 -33.06 17.41 -11.57
CA ASN A 6 -32.30 16.16 -11.78
C ASN A 6 -30.85 16.14 -11.28
N VAL A 7 -30.63 16.53 -10.02
CA VAL A 7 -29.47 16.01 -9.28
C VAL A 7 -29.80 14.57 -8.89
N ASN A 8 -29.29 13.59 -9.63
CA ASN A 8 -29.25 12.20 -9.19
C ASN A 8 -28.22 12.10 -8.05
N PHE A 9 -28.66 12.33 -6.81
CA PHE A 9 -27.84 12.05 -5.64
C PHE A 9 -27.72 10.54 -5.50
N ARG A 10 -26.57 10.00 -5.90
CA ARG A 10 -26.20 8.62 -5.55
C ARG A 10 -25.55 8.69 -4.18
N PRO A 11 -26.20 8.22 -3.09
CA PRO A 11 -25.51 8.04 -1.82
C PRO A 11 -24.34 7.10 -2.10
N VAL A 12 -23.13 7.51 -1.72
CA VAL A 12 -21.90 6.71 -1.84
C VAL A 12 -21.99 5.52 -0.87
N SER A 13 -22.84 4.58 -1.26
CA SER A 13 -23.10 3.27 -0.66
C SER A 13 -22.69 2.18 -1.63
N GLN A 14 -21.89 2.53 -2.64
CA GLN A 14 -21.10 1.56 -3.36
C GLN A 14 -19.91 1.25 -2.48
N GLU A 15 -19.65 -0.04 -2.26
CA GLU A 15 -18.36 -0.57 -1.79
C GLU A 15 -17.28 -0.23 -2.82
N GLU A 16 -17.04 1.06 -3.07
CA GLU A 16 -15.88 1.49 -3.81
C GLU A 16 -14.69 1.06 -2.96
N LYS A 17 -13.94 0.08 -3.48
CA LYS A 17 -12.64 -0.30 -2.93
C LYS A 17 -11.71 0.89 -3.14
N ALA A 18 -11.84 1.90 -2.29
CA ALA A 18 -11.01 3.07 -2.31
C ALA A 18 -9.55 2.60 -2.26
N GLU A 19 -8.73 3.08 -3.18
CA GLU A 19 -7.29 2.78 -3.19
C GLU A 19 -6.49 3.75 -2.32
N TRP A 20 -7.11 4.89 -2.00
CA TRP A 20 -6.58 5.97 -1.19
C TRP A 20 -7.42 6.17 0.06
N GLY A 21 -6.79 6.62 1.14
CA GLY A 21 -7.53 7.05 2.33
C GLY A 21 -6.70 7.86 3.30
N GLY A 22 -7.39 8.41 4.29
CA GLY A 22 -6.76 9.11 5.40
C GLY A 22 -6.22 8.15 6.46
N TYR A 23 -5.71 8.71 7.55
CA TYR A 23 -5.12 7.93 8.64
C TYR A 23 -6.09 6.97 9.32
N GLU A 24 -7.36 7.33 9.46
CA GLU A 24 -8.37 6.45 10.08
C GLU A 24 -8.62 5.20 9.22
N SER A 25 -8.86 5.39 7.92
CA SER A 25 -9.03 4.26 6.99
C SER A 25 -7.76 3.42 6.84
N LEU A 26 -6.58 4.03 6.95
CA LEU A 26 -5.32 3.31 6.97
C LEU A 26 -5.17 2.48 8.24
N LYS A 27 -5.57 3.01 9.40
CA LYS A 27 -5.55 2.29 10.68
C LYS A 27 -6.48 1.09 10.68
N GLU A 28 -7.65 1.19 10.05
CA GLU A 28 -8.56 0.05 9.89
C GLU A 28 -7.92 -1.07 9.06
N LYS A 29 -7.14 -0.74 8.02
CA LYS A 29 -6.46 -1.73 7.17
C LYS A 29 -5.18 -2.31 7.77
N PHE A 30 -4.47 -1.51 8.56
CA PHE A 30 -3.20 -1.88 9.22
C PHE A 30 -3.39 -1.85 10.73
N ASN A 31 -4.33 -2.66 11.23
CA ASN A 31 -4.80 -2.66 12.61
C ASN A 31 -3.69 -2.88 13.67
N ASP A 32 -2.64 -3.60 13.32
CA ASP A 32 -1.49 -3.84 14.21
C ASP A 32 -0.55 -2.64 14.36
N LEU A 33 -0.70 -1.60 13.52
CA LEU A 33 0.09 -0.38 13.60
C LEU A 33 -0.62 0.72 14.39
N SER A 34 0.10 1.33 15.31
CA SER A 34 -0.41 2.50 16.03
C SER A 34 -0.61 3.69 15.07
N LEU A 35 -1.59 4.55 15.37
CA LEU A 35 -1.82 5.79 14.60
C LEU A 35 -0.57 6.67 14.51
N THR A 36 0.24 6.69 15.57
CA THR A 36 1.52 7.40 15.62
C THR A 36 2.51 6.83 14.61
N THR A 37 2.64 5.50 14.55
CA THR A 37 3.50 4.80 13.60
C THR A 37 3.05 5.07 12.15
N LEU A 38 1.74 5.02 11.89
CA LEU A 38 1.18 5.31 10.56
C LEU A 38 1.52 6.73 10.10
N LYS A 39 1.33 7.73 10.96
CA LYS A 39 1.69 9.14 10.68
C LYS A 39 3.17 9.32 10.44
N GLN A 40 4.01 8.72 11.28
CA GLN A 40 5.45 8.77 11.13
C GLN A 40 5.87 8.19 9.77
N TRP A 41 5.34 7.03 9.39
CA TRP A 41 5.74 6.36 8.15
C TRP A 41 5.21 7.08 6.92
N ALA A 42 4.01 7.65 6.98
CA ALA A 42 3.49 8.51 5.90
C ALA A 42 4.36 9.77 5.71
N ASN A 43 4.85 10.38 6.79
CA ASN A 43 5.79 11.50 6.71
C ASN A 43 7.15 11.07 6.15
N GLU A 44 7.67 9.90 6.53
CA GLU A 44 8.90 9.37 5.94
C GLU A 44 8.73 9.11 4.43
N MET A 45 7.60 8.52 4.03
CA MET A 45 7.28 8.28 2.62
C MET A 45 7.24 9.58 1.81
N LYS A 46 6.68 10.66 2.38
CA LYS A 46 6.62 11.98 1.75
C LYS A 46 8.00 12.51 1.35
N GLU A 47 9.00 12.31 2.20
CA GLU A 47 10.37 12.79 1.99
C GLU A 47 11.22 11.77 1.20
N HIS A 48 10.71 10.56 0.95
CA HIS A 48 11.42 9.50 0.27
C HIS A 48 11.31 9.63 -1.26
N GLU A 49 12.45 9.52 -1.97
CA GLU A 49 12.52 9.68 -3.43
C GLU A 49 11.55 8.75 -4.19
N ASP A 50 11.57 7.46 -3.85
CA ASP A 50 10.73 6.46 -4.51
C ASP A 50 9.28 6.36 -3.99
N PHE A 51 8.99 6.76 -2.75
CA PHE A 51 7.68 6.53 -2.11
C PHE A 51 6.79 7.77 -2.01
N LYS A 52 7.32 8.97 -2.25
CA LYS A 52 6.58 10.24 -2.16
C LYS A 52 5.31 10.28 -3.01
N PHE A 53 5.28 9.55 -4.13
CA PHE A 53 4.14 9.51 -5.04
C PHE A 53 2.91 8.79 -4.46
N PHE A 54 3.09 8.01 -3.39
CA PHE A 54 2.01 7.29 -2.71
C PHE A 54 1.37 8.08 -1.56
N VAL A 55 1.83 9.32 -1.31
CA VAL A 55 1.29 10.18 -0.26
C VAL A 55 0.98 11.57 -0.82
N LEU A 56 -0.30 11.92 -0.83
CA LEU A 56 -0.78 13.23 -1.24
C LEU A 56 -1.08 14.08 -0.01
N HIS A 57 -0.62 15.33 -0.03
CA HIS A 57 -0.92 16.33 0.98
C HIS A 57 -1.66 17.50 0.34
N PRO A 58 -2.96 17.36 -0.01
CA PRO A 58 -3.71 18.46 -0.62
C PRO A 58 -3.77 19.70 0.28
N THR A 59 -3.72 19.51 1.60
CA THR A 59 -3.68 20.60 2.59
C THR A 59 -2.78 20.21 3.77
N HIS A 60 -2.54 21.15 4.69
CA HIS A 60 -1.78 20.89 5.92
C HIS A 60 -2.50 19.94 6.92
N LYS A 61 -3.81 19.68 6.75
CA LYS A 61 -4.60 18.77 7.62
C LYS A 61 -5.04 17.49 6.91
N THR A 62 -5.04 17.49 5.59
CA THR A 62 -5.55 16.38 4.79
C THR A 62 -4.39 15.62 4.17
N VAL A 63 -4.30 14.33 4.49
CA VAL A 63 -3.35 13.41 3.89
C VAL A 63 -4.12 12.25 3.27
N LEU A 64 -3.80 11.91 2.04
CA LEU A 64 -4.31 10.73 1.35
C LEU A 64 -3.15 9.80 1.06
N ILE A 65 -3.26 8.55 1.49
CA ILE A 65 -2.21 7.53 1.40
C ILE A 65 -2.74 6.39 0.54
N HIS A 66 -1.96 6.00 -0.46
CA HIS A 66 -2.28 4.86 -1.31
C HIS A 66 -2.02 3.55 -0.56
N TYR A 67 -3.03 2.70 -0.39
CA TYR A 67 -2.93 1.52 0.46
C TYR A 67 -1.87 0.52 0.01
N LYS A 68 -1.81 0.22 -1.29
CA LYS A 68 -0.77 -0.69 -1.85
C LYS A 68 0.63 -0.06 -1.74
N GLY A 69 0.72 1.26 -1.88
CA GLY A 69 1.98 1.99 -1.75
C GLY A 69 2.51 1.95 -0.32
N PHE A 70 1.62 2.09 0.66
CA PHE A 70 1.96 1.94 2.07
C PHE A 70 2.39 0.51 2.42
N ALA A 71 1.67 -0.51 1.93
CA ALA A 71 2.08 -1.91 2.10
C ALA A 71 3.48 -2.17 1.52
N LEU A 72 3.76 -1.64 0.32
CA LEU A 72 5.07 -1.75 -0.32
C LEU A 72 6.17 -1.03 0.49
N TYR A 73 5.85 0.12 1.09
CA TYR A 73 6.77 0.81 2.00
C TYR A 73 7.05 -0.01 3.26
N CYS A 74 6.06 -0.72 3.80
CA CYS A 74 6.26 -1.63 4.94
C CYS A 74 7.26 -2.75 4.59
N MET A 75 7.09 -3.38 3.42
CA MET A 75 8.02 -4.41 2.92
C MET A 75 9.42 -3.85 2.72
N TRP A 76 9.53 -2.67 2.09
CA TRP A 76 10.80 -1.98 1.91
C TRP A 76 11.48 -1.68 3.25
N LYS A 77 10.75 -1.11 4.22
CA LYS A 77 11.28 -0.79 5.54
C LYS A 77 11.80 -2.04 6.26
N SER A 78 11.08 -3.17 6.17
CA SER A 78 11.52 -4.45 6.73
C SER A 78 12.84 -4.92 6.12
N ARG A 79 12.93 -4.99 4.78
CA ARG A 79 14.16 -5.43 4.06
C ARG A 79 15.35 -4.51 4.31
N ASN A 80 15.09 -3.23 4.55
CA ASN A 80 16.13 -2.23 4.71
C ASN A 80 16.48 -1.92 6.17
N ARG A 81 15.85 -2.57 7.16
CA ARG A 81 16.03 -2.25 8.59
C ARG A 81 17.50 -2.20 9.02
N TYR A 82 18.31 -3.16 8.55
CA TYR A 82 19.71 -3.30 8.93
C TYR A 82 20.71 -2.99 7.80
N LYS A 83 20.22 -2.54 6.64
CA LYS A 83 21.08 -2.22 5.50
C LYS A 83 21.68 -0.81 5.64
N ALA A 84 23.00 -0.70 5.48
CA ALA A 84 23.69 0.60 5.43
C ALA A 84 23.31 1.39 4.17
N LYS A 85 23.31 0.72 3.01
CA LYS A 85 22.81 1.26 1.75
C LYS A 85 21.40 0.72 1.50
N LYS A 86 20.42 1.61 1.44
CA LYS A 86 19.03 1.25 1.18
C LYS A 86 18.84 0.87 -0.29
N GLU A 87 18.02 -0.13 -0.56
CA GLU A 87 17.66 -0.51 -1.93
C GLU A 87 16.65 0.46 -2.53
N SER A 88 16.60 0.56 -3.86
CA SER A 88 15.58 1.34 -4.55
C SER A 88 14.28 0.55 -4.70
N LEU A 89 13.18 1.26 -4.92
CA LEU A 89 11.88 0.67 -5.24
C LEU A 89 11.93 -0.20 -6.49
N LYS A 90 12.74 0.19 -7.50
CA LYS A 90 12.92 -0.62 -8.71
C LYS A 90 13.50 -2.00 -8.40
N ASN A 91 14.51 -2.06 -7.52
CA ASN A 91 15.11 -3.33 -7.12
C ASN A 91 14.11 -4.18 -6.33
N LEU A 92 13.43 -3.58 -5.35
CA LEU A 92 12.38 -4.24 -4.59
C LEU A 92 11.30 -4.85 -5.51
N LEU A 93 10.83 -4.10 -6.51
CA LEU A 93 9.80 -4.57 -7.44
C LEU A 93 10.29 -5.71 -8.33
N ASN A 94 11.57 -5.73 -8.72
CA ASN A 94 12.14 -6.83 -9.48
C ASN A 94 12.22 -8.09 -8.63
N ASP A 95 12.68 -7.98 -7.38
CA ASP A 95 12.74 -9.10 -6.45
C ASP A 95 11.35 -9.68 -6.17
N LEU A 96 10.35 -8.82 -5.93
CA LEU A 96 8.96 -9.26 -5.71
C LEU A 96 8.37 -9.97 -6.94
N LYS A 97 8.75 -9.57 -8.16
CA LYS A 97 8.33 -10.28 -9.38
C LYS A 97 8.97 -11.65 -9.48
N ALA A 98 10.25 -11.76 -9.12
CA ALA A 98 10.95 -13.05 -9.10
C ALA A 98 10.36 -13.98 -8.03
N GLU A 99 10.12 -13.48 -6.83
CA GLU A 99 9.45 -14.22 -5.74
C GLU A 99 8.06 -14.70 -6.17
N LYS A 100 7.28 -13.84 -6.83
CA LYS A 100 5.96 -14.20 -7.35
C LYS A 100 6.05 -15.36 -8.35
N ALA A 101 6.99 -15.31 -9.30
CA ALA A 101 7.16 -16.37 -10.29
C ALA A 101 7.51 -17.72 -9.64
N ILE A 102 8.37 -17.71 -8.61
CA ILE A 102 8.71 -18.91 -7.85
C ILE A 102 7.49 -19.46 -7.12
N ILE A 103 6.68 -18.60 -6.50
CA ILE A 103 5.47 -19.04 -5.78
C ILE A 103 4.46 -19.67 -6.75
N GLU A 104 4.29 -19.09 -7.95
CA GLU A 104 3.42 -19.65 -8.99
C GLU A 104 3.93 -21.02 -9.46
N GLU A 105 5.24 -21.16 -9.71
CA GLU A 105 5.86 -22.44 -10.07
C GLU A 105 5.69 -23.50 -8.96
N VAL A 106 5.92 -23.12 -7.70
CA VAL A 106 5.74 -24.01 -6.54
C VAL A 106 4.28 -24.44 -6.36
N ALA A 107 3.31 -23.56 -6.66
CA ALA A 107 1.90 -23.90 -6.57
C ALA A 107 1.45 -24.92 -7.64
N GLU A 108 2.15 -24.97 -8.78
CA GLU A 108 1.91 -25.93 -9.85
C GLU A 108 2.55 -27.30 -9.58
N LEU A 109 3.56 -27.34 -8.70
CA LEU A 109 4.15 -28.60 -8.25
C LEU A 109 3.13 -29.37 -7.40
N GLU A 110 2.88 -30.63 -7.76
CA GLU A 110 2.13 -31.56 -6.90
C GLU A 110 3.05 -32.02 -5.74
N LEU A 111 3.33 -31.11 -4.80
CA LEU A 111 4.22 -31.37 -3.65
C LEU A 111 3.81 -32.63 -2.87
N ASP A 112 2.52 -32.94 -2.84
CA ASP A 112 1.99 -34.13 -2.17
C ASP A 112 2.57 -35.45 -2.73
N LYS A 113 2.89 -35.49 -4.03
CA LYS A 113 3.51 -36.66 -4.69
C LYS A 113 5.00 -36.78 -4.41
N LEU A 114 5.68 -35.67 -4.08
CA LEU A 114 7.08 -35.65 -3.69
C LEU A 114 7.27 -35.99 -2.21
N MET A 115 6.27 -35.73 -1.37
CA MET A 115 6.30 -36.06 0.05
C MET A 115 5.92 -37.52 0.37
N THR A 116 5.40 -38.26 -0.61
CA THR A 116 5.01 -39.67 -0.47
C THR A 116 5.97 -40.65 -1.16
N ALA A 117 7.07 -40.16 -1.74
CA ALA A 117 8.19 -40.95 -2.28
C ALA A 117 9.36 -41.00 -1.29
#